data_AF-A0A359LZ86-F1
#
_entry.id   AF-A0A359LZ86-F1
#
_cell.length_a   1.000
_cell.length_b   1.000
_cell.length_c   1.000
_cell.angle_alpha   90.00
_cell.angle_beta   90.00
_cell.angle_gamma   90.00
#
_symmetry.space_group_name_H-M   'P 1'
#
loop_
_entity.id
_entity.type
_entity.pdbx_description
1 polymer ?
#
loop_
_entity_poly.entity_id
_entity_poly.type
_entity_poly.pdbx_seq_one_letter_code
_entity_poly.pdbx_strand_id
1 'polypeptide(L)'
;GNSGGPLVDSEGRIVGINTFIVSQSGANSGIGFAAPSNIVRNVYEQIRKYGRVRRGQIGVIAQTITPGLAQALELPRDWGVILADVTQGSPAAAAGLEVRDIVLTFNGKPMENARQLGVNIYGAAGETVTLEILRNGQKVEKRVAVLERPRDPDRILALVSGDRNLVSKLGILAVDVDEKVTPLLPPLRRLSGVVVAGVVADFSSQEDHFEAGDVIYEVNNQRVASTAALREFVDRLGHG
;
A
#
# COMPACT_ATOMS: atom_id res chain seq x y z
N GLY A 1 12.26 22.08 5.93
CA GLY A 1 10.89 21.63 6.21
C GLY A 1 10.89 20.74 7.44
N ASN A 2 9.74 20.55 8.08
CA ASN A 2 9.63 19.68 9.27
C ASN A 2 9.33 18.21 8.93
N SER A 3 9.06 17.90 7.66
CA SER A 3 8.81 16.53 7.18
C SER A 3 9.97 15.60 7.52
N GLY A 4 9.66 14.43 8.06
CA GLY A 4 10.63 13.47 8.57
C GLY A 4 11.08 13.71 10.02
N GLY A 5 10.80 14.90 10.59
CA GLY A 5 11.09 15.20 11.99
C GLY A 5 10.09 14.59 12.98
N PRO A 6 10.46 14.41 14.26
CA PRO A 6 9.58 13.83 15.27
C PRO A 6 8.48 14.81 15.70
N LEU A 7 7.30 14.26 15.96
CA LEU A 7 6.27 14.86 16.79
C LEU A 7 6.39 14.26 18.19
N VAL A 8 6.54 15.11 19.20
CA VAL A 8 6.73 14.70 20.60
C VAL A 8 5.62 15.22 21.49
N ASP A 9 5.31 14.48 22.55
CA ASP A 9 4.42 14.96 23.63
C ASP A 9 5.17 15.84 24.65
N SER A 10 4.46 16.32 25.69
CA SER A 10 5.00 17.16 26.76
C SER A 10 6.11 16.50 27.57
N GLU A 11 6.22 15.17 27.51
CA GLU A 11 7.26 14.40 28.19
C GLU A 11 8.45 14.08 27.27
N GLY A 12 8.43 14.56 26.02
CA GLY A 12 9.49 14.33 25.03
C GLY A 12 9.44 12.95 24.37
N ARG A 13 8.34 12.20 24.50
CA ARG A 13 8.18 10.89 23.85
C ARG A 13 7.72 11.09 22.40
N ILE A 14 8.27 10.30 21.48
CA ILE A 14 7.89 10.36 20.06
C ILE A 14 6.50 9.73 19.88
N VAL A 15 5.52 10.57 19.52
CA VAL A 15 4.14 10.17 19.24
C VAL A 15 3.84 10.09 17.74
N GLY A 16 4.69 10.68 16.89
CA GLY A 16 4.59 10.54 15.45
C GLY A 16 5.81 11.08 14.68
N ILE A 17 5.75 10.97 13.36
CA ILE A 17 6.71 11.59 12.43
C ILE A 17 5.94 12.54 11.52
N ASN A 18 6.37 13.80 11.44
CA ASN A 18 5.73 14.81 10.60
C ASN A 18 5.82 14.41 9.13
N THR A 19 4.71 14.48 8.42
CA THR A 19 4.62 14.01 7.01
C THR A 19 4.29 15.15 6.07
N PHE A 20 3.10 15.76 6.22
CA PHE A 20 2.63 16.82 5.34
C PHE A 20 1.80 17.86 6.11
N ILE A 21 1.58 19.00 5.46
CA ILE A 21 0.66 20.06 5.89
C ILE A 21 -0.43 20.22 4.82
N VAL A 22 -1.59 20.73 5.21
CA VAL A 22 -2.60 21.19 4.23
C VAL A 22 -2.46 22.70 4.11
N SER A 23 -2.05 23.18 2.94
CA SER A 23 -1.85 24.62 2.67
C SER A 23 -2.07 24.94 1.19
N GLN A 24 -2.72 26.09 0.92
CA GLN A 24 -2.85 26.63 -0.44
C GLN A 24 -1.62 27.41 -0.89
N SER A 25 -0.75 27.83 0.04
CA SER A 25 0.41 28.70 -0.22
C SER A 25 1.76 28.04 0.10
N GLY A 26 1.76 26.78 0.56
CA GLY A 26 2.95 26.08 1.03
C GLY A 26 3.41 26.48 2.44
N ALA A 27 2.84 27.53 3.03
CA ALA A 27 3.07 27.90 4.43
C ALA A 27 2.09 27.16 5.36
N ASN A 28 2.54 26.75 6.54
CA ASN A 28 1.67 26.05 7.49
C ASN A 28 0.52 26.96 7.96
N SER A 29 -0.71 26.64 7.55
CA SER A 29 -1.93 27.35 7.95
C SER A 29 -2.47 26.93 9.32
N GLY A 30 -1.65 26.23 10.13
CA GLY A 30 -2.00 25.74 11.46
C GLY A 30 -2.45 24.27 11.50
N ILE A 31 -2.41 23.54 10.38
CA ILE A 31 -2.80 22.13 10.29
C ILE A 31 -1.63 21.30 9.77
N GLY A 32 -1.06 20.48 10.64
CA GLY A 32 0.02 19.54 10.32
C GLY A 32 -0.38 18.10 10.63
N PHE A 33 0.09 17.17 9.80
CA PHE A 33 -0.20 15.74 9.94
C PHE A 33 1.06 14.95 10.25
N ALA A 34 0.95 14.03 11.20
CA ALA A 34 2.02 13.12 11.57
C ALA A 34 1.57 11.67 11.40
N ALA A 35 2.46 10.84 10.86
CA ALA A 35 2.31 9.39 10.89
C ALA A 35 2.49 8.90 12.34
N PRO A 36 1.54 8.14 12.91
CA PRO A 36 1.64 7.65 14.28
C PRO A 36 2.89 6.81 14.54
N SER A 37 3.55 6.99 15.69
CA SER A 37 4.85 6.35 15.98
C SER A 37 4.81 4.83 16.00
N ASN A 38 3.67 4.23 16.36
CA ASN A 38 3.45 2.78 16.30
C ASN A 38 3.43 2.24 14.86
N ILE A 39 2.82 2.97 13.91
CA ILE A 39 2.82 2.62 12.49
C ILE A 39 4.23 2.75 11.91
N VAL A 40 4.92 3.86 12.22
CA VAL A 40 6.31 4.09 11.80
C VAL A 40 7.22 2.98 12.33
N ARG A 41 7.07 2.59 13.59
CA ARG A 41 7.83 1.48 14.18
C ARG A 41 7.58 0.16 13.46
N ASN A 42 6.32 -0.18 13.15
CA ASN A 42 6.00 -1.39 12.41
C ASN A 42 6.65 -1.40 11.01
N VAL A 43 6.58 -0.28 10.29
CA VAL A 43 7.23 -0.10 8.97
C VAL A 43 8.75 -0.26 9.08
N TYR A 44 9.38 0.38 10.07
CA TYR A 44 10.82 0.28 10.31
C TYR A 44 11.26 -1.17 10.57
N GLU A 45 10.56 -1.90 11.43
CA GLU A 45 10.91 -3.31 11.70
C GLU A 45 10.77 -4.19 10.45
N GLN A 46 9.77 -3.93 9.60
CA GLN A 46 9.61 -4.64 8.34
C GLN A 46 10.75 -4.35 7.35
N ILE A 47 11.11 -3.08 7.15
CA ILE A 47 12.21 -2.69 6.26
C ILE A 47 13.53 -3.27 6.78
N ARG A 48 13.78 -3.18 8.08
CA ARG A 48 14.98 -3.74 8.71
C ARG A 48 15.08 -5.26 8.52
N LYS A 49 13.96 -5.99 8.63
CA LYS A 49 13.94 -7.46 8.57
C LYS A 49 13.90 -8.01 7.14
N TYR A 50 13.15 -7.37 6.24
CA TYR A 50 12.84 -7.90 4.91
C TYR A 50 13.39 -7.03 3.77
N GLY A 51 14.00 -5.89 4.07
CA GLY A 51 14.45 -4.90 3.08
C GLY A 51 13.32 -4.07 2.46
N ARG A 52 12.06 -4.28 2.88
CA ARG A 52 10.87 -3.64 2.31
C ARG A 52 9.66 -3.76 3.24
N VAL A 53 8.61 -3.00 2.94
CA VAL A 53 7.29 -3.17 3.56
C VAL A 53 6.54 -4.31 2.86
N ARG A 54 5.83 -5.12 3.64
CA ARG A 54 4.97 -6.21 3.16
C ARG A 54 3.52 -5.85 3.48
N ARG A 55 2.72 -5.61 2.45
CA ARG A 55 1.31 -5.20 2.62
C ARG A 55 0.40 -6.42 2.68
N GLY A 56 -0.34 -6.57 3.76
CA GLY A 56 -1.27 -7.69 3.97
C GLY A 56 -2.63 -7.50 3.27
N GLN A 57 -3.26 -8.60 2.88
CA GLN A 57 -4.62 -8.65 2.39
C GLN A 57 -5.29 -10.00 2.70
N ILE A 58 -6.61 -9.97 2.87
CA ILE A 58 -7.43 -11.18 3.06
C ILE A 58 -8.51 -11.35 1.98
N GLY A 59 -8.65 -10.38 1.05
CA GLY A 59 -9.64 -10.41 -0.04
C GLY A 59 -11.06 -10.06 0.42
N VAL A 60 -11.20 -8.94 1.14
CA VAL A 60 -12.51 -8.38 1.52
C VAL A 60 -12.59 -6.91 1.15
N ILE A 61 -13.81 -6.45 0.88
CA ILE A 61 -14.16 -5.03 0.89
C ILE A 61 -14.96 -4.79 2.16
N ALA A 62 -14.44 -3.93 3.04
CA ALA A 62 -15.09 -3.58 4.29
C ALA A 62 -15.63 -2.15 4.24
N GLN A 63 -16.77 -1.92 4.89
CA GLN A 63 -17.37 -0.60 5.05
C GLN A 63 -17.58 -0.30 6.53
N THR A 64 -17.45 0.97 6.89
CA THR A 64 -17.82 1.43 8.24
C THR A 64 -19.34 1.44 8.33
N ILE A 65 -19.89 0.84 9.37
CA ILE A 65 -21.31 0.91 9.65
C ILE A 65 -21.64 2.35 10.08
N THR A 66 -22.57 2.96 9.38
CA THR A 66 -23.15 4.27 9.71
C THR A 66 -24.59 4.08 10.17
N PRO A 67 -25.19 5.04 10.90
CA PRO A 67 -26.60 4.93 11.31
C PRO A 67 -27.56 4.72 10.14
N GLY A 68 -27.37 5.43 9.02
CA GLY A 68 -28.19 5.24 7.83
C GLY A 68 -28.02 3.85 7.20
N LEU A 69 -26.79 3.34 7.15
CA LEU A 69 -26.54 1.99 6.63
C LEU A 69 -27.15 0.91 7.54
N ALA A 70 -27.02 1.08 8.85
CA ALA A 70 -27.60 0.16 9.83
C ALA A 70 -29.11 0.10 9.75
N GLN A 71 -29.77 1.25 9.61
CA GLN A 71 -31.21 1.32 9.40
C GLN A 71 -31.63 0.64 8.09
N ALA A 72 -30.93 0.94 6.99
CA ALA A 72 -31.27 0.39 5.66
C ALA A 72 -31.08 -1.14 5.56
N LEU A 73 -30.12 -1.70 6.32
CA LEU A 73 -29.80 -3.13 6.30
C LEU A 73 -30.32 -3.90 7.52
N GLU A 74 -31.08 -3.24 8.40
CA GLU A 74 -31.59 -3.75 9.66
C GLU A 74 -30.50 -4.39 10.53
N LEU A 75 -29.35 -3.72 10.62
CA LEU A 75 -28.22 -4.21 11.40
C LEU A 75 -28.48 -4.05 12.90
N PRO A 76 -27.97 -4.96 13.74
CA PRO A 76 -28.15 -4.90 15.19
C PRO A 76 -27.36 -3.77 15.87
N ARG A 77 -26.63 -2.95 15.11
CA ARG A 77 -25.81 -1.83 15.59
C ARG A 77 -25.57 -0.82 14.47
N ASP A 78 -25.31 0.42 14.86
CA ASP A 78 -25.08 1.58 14.00
C ASP A 78 -23.60 2.01 13.90
N TRP A 79 -22.69 1.19 14.41
CA TRP A 79 -21.24 1.40 14.41
C TRP A 79 -20.48 0.09 14.16
N GLY A 80 -19.20 0.18 13.80
CA GLY A 80 -18.32 -0.96 13.56
C GLY A 80 -18.02 -1.17 12.08
N VAL A 81 -17.77 -2.42 11.71
CA VAL A 81 -17.30 -2.78 10.37
C VAL A 81 -18.16 -3.89 9.79
N ILE A 82 -18.66 -3.70 8.56
CA ILE A 82 -19.39 -4.72 7.81
C ILE A 82 -18.60 -5.13 6.57
N LEU A 83 -18.60 -6.43 6.25
CA LEU A 83 -18.04 -6.92 5.00
C LEU A 83 -19.05 -6.70 3.87
N ALA A 84 -18.71 -5.82 2.94
CA ALA A 84 -19.51 -5.50 1.76
C ALA A 84 -19.25 -6.48 0.60
N ASP A 85 -18.04 -7.04 0.52
CA ASP A 85 -17.69 -8.06 -0.46
C ASP A 85 -16.61 -9.01 0.10
N VAL A 86 -16.63 -10.25 -0.34
CA VAL A 86 -15.61 -11.27 -0.04
C VAL A 86 -15.21 -11.92 -1.36
N THR A 87 -13.97 -11.66 -1.78
CA THR A 87 -13.46 -12.15 -3.07
C THR A 87 -13.39 -13.67 -3.07
N GLN A 88 -13.96 -14.33 -4.10
CA GLN A 88 -13.88 -15.78 -4.25
C GLN A 88 -12.43 -16.25 -4.36
N GLY A 89 -12.10 -17.38 -3.72
CA GLY A 89 -10.74 -17.92 -3.69
C GLY A 89 -9.76 -17.14 -2.80
N SER A 90 -10.23 -16.11 -2.10
CA SER A 90 -9.41 -15.37 -1.13
C SER A 90 -9.25 -16.12 0.21
N PRO A 91 -8.29 -15.72 1.05
CA PRO A 91 -8.18 -16.23 2.41
C PRO A 91 -9.44 -16.02 3.26
N ALA A 92 -10.13 -14.89 3.08
CA ALA A 92 -11.38 -14.62 3.78
C ALA A 92 -12.48 -15.61 3.39
N ALA A 93 -12.65 -15.87 2.09
CA ALA A 93 -13.58 -16.88 1.60
C ALA A 93 -13.21 -18.29 2.12
N ALA A 94 -11.92 -18.63 2.11
CA ALA A 94 -11.44 -19.93 2.63
C ALA A 94 -11.67 -20.09 4.14
N ALA A 95 -11.65 -19.01 4.91
CA ALA A 95 -12.03 -19.00 6.31
C ALA A 95 -13.57 -19.01 6.53
N GLY A 96 -14.35 -18.95 5.45
CA GLY A 96 -15.80 -18.89 5.48
C GLY A 96 -16.34 -17.57 6.02
N LEU A 97 -15.64 -16.46 5.77
CA LEU A 97 -16.22 -15.11 5.89
C LEU A 97 -17.20 -14.89 4.73
N GLU A 98 -18.26 -14.14 5.01
CA GLU A 98 -19.36 -13.88 4.09
C GLU A 98 -19.71 -12.39 4.06
N VAL A 99 -20.37 -11.99 2.98
CA VAL A 99 -20.97 -10.65 2.88
C VAL A 99 -21.99 -10.49 3.99
N ARG A 100 -22.06 -9.28 4.56
CA ARG A 100 -22.86 -8.91 5.75
C ARG A 100 -22.31 -9.38 7.10
N ASP A 101 -21.19 -10.10 7.15
CA ASP A 101 -20.50 -10.31 8.42
C ASP A 101 -20.10 -8.97 9.03
N ILE A 102 -20.40 -8.78 10.32
CA ILE A 102 -19.95 -7.61 11.06
C ILE A 102 -18.70 -7.99 11.83
N VAL A 103 -17.56 -7.37 11.51
CA VAL A 103 -16.29 -7.62 12.21
C VAL A 103 -16.29 -6.86 13.53
N LEU A 104 -16.17 -7.61 14.63
CA LEU A 104 -16.12 -7.08 16.00
C LEU A 104 -14.69 -6.82 16.44
N THR A 105 -13.80 -7.80 16.23
CA THR A 105 -12.41 -7.70 16.65
C THR A 105 -11.42 -8.25 15.62
N PHE A 106 -10.20 -7.74 15.68
CA PHE A 106 -9.02 -8.24 14.97
C PHE A 106 -7.93 -8.55 15.99
N ASN A 107 -7.54 -9.82 16.11
CA ASN A 107 -6.63 -10.32 17.15
C ASN A 107 -7.01 -9.82 18.56
N GLY A 108 -8.31 -9.85 18.88
CA GLY A 108 -8.87 -9.38 20.15
C GLY A 108 -8.99 -7.86 20.29
N LYS A 109 -8.50 -7.06 19.33
CA LYS A 109 -8.66 -5.60 19.34
C LYS A 109 -10.01 -5.21 18.72
N PRO A 110 -10.83 -4.38 19.38
CA PRO A 110 -12.08 -3.88 18.80
C PRO A 110 -11.86 -3.13 17.49
N MET A 111 -12.69 -3.43 16.48
CA MET A 111 -12.68 -2.73 15.19
C MET A 111 -13.89 -1.80 15.11
N GLU A 112 -13.63 -0.50 15.18
CA GLU A 112 -14.68 0.53 15.20
C GLU A 112 -15.08 1.01 13.80
N ASN A 113 -14.17 0.91 12.84
CA ASN A 113 -14.38 1.39 11.48
C ASN A 113 -13.51 0.63 10.45
N ALA A 114 -13.90 0.69 9.19
CA ALA A 114 -13.23 -0.07 8.12
C ALA A 114 -11.77 0.35 7.90
N ARG A 115 -11.42 1.62 8.17
CA ARG A 115 -10.05 2.11 8.08
C ARG A 115 -9.16 1.40 9.11
N GLN A 116 -9.62 1.28 10.35
CA GLN A 116 -8.90 0.57 11.40
C GLN A 116 -8.69 -0.90 11.04
N LEU A 117 -9.72 -1.59 10.53
CA LEU A 117 -9.60 -2.97 10.06
C LEU A 117 -8.55 -3.08 8.93
N GLY A 118 -8.62 -2.19 7.94
CA GLY A 118 -7.69 -2.15 6.82
C GLY A 118 -6.23 -1.98 7.25
N VAL A 119 -5.95 -1.06 8.19
CA VAL A 119 -4.59 -0.84 8.73
C VAL A 119 -4.07 -2.07 9.48
N ASN A 120 -4.92 -2.76 10.25
CA ASN A 120 -4.52 -3.97 10.97
C ASN A 120 -4.26 -5.15 10.01
N ILE A 121 -5.10 -5.35 8.98
CA ILE A 121 -4.85 -6.35 7.93
C ILE A 121 -3.55 -6.05 7.20
N TYR A 122 -3.31 -4.78 6.86
CA TYR A 122 -2.12 -4.34 6.13
C TYR A 122 -0.82 -4.71 6.85
N GLY A 123 -0.76 -4.51 8.17
CA GLY A 123 0.44 -4.76 8.98
C GLY A 123 0.71 -6.23 9.31
N ALA A 124 -0.24 -7.15 9.04
CA ALA A 124 -0.17 -8.56 9.44
C ALA A 124 0.26 -9.49 8.29
N ALA A 125 0.96 -8.98 7.28
CA ALA A 125 1.32 -9.74 6.08
C ALA A 125 2.14 -11.02 6.40
N GLY A 126 1.62 -12.17 6.00
CA GLY A 126 2.22 -13.48 6.26
C GLY A 126 1.83 -14.11 7.60
N GLU A 127 0.96 -13.47 8.38
CA GLU A 127 0.44 -14.01 9.64
C GLU A 127 -0.91 -14.70 9.45
N THR A 128 -1.32 -15.49 10.44
CA THR A 128 -2.72 -15.92 10.58
C THR A 128 -3.36 -15.13 11.71
N VAL A 129 -4.45 -14.45 11.42
CA VAL A 129 -5.14 -13.56 12.35
C VAL A 129 -6.49 -14.13 12.75
N THR A 130 -6.95 -13.77 13.94
CA THR A 130 -8.27 -14.12 14.45
C THR A 130 -9.21 -12.94 14.29
N LEU A 131 -10.36 -13.15 13.66
CA LEU A 131 -11.47 -12.21 13.60
C LEU A 131 -12.64 -12.74 14.43
N GLU A 132 -13.14 -11.95 15.37
CA GLU A 132 -14.48 -12.19 15.94
C GLU A 132 -15.49 -11.45 15.05
N ILE A 133 -16.48 -12.16 14.52
CA ILE A 133 -17.55 -11.59 13.71
C ILE A 133 -18.92 -11.80 14.38
N LEU A 134 -19.90 -10.99 14.00
CA LEU A 134 -21.31 -11.18 14.29
C LEU A 134 -22.02 -11.58 13.00
N ARG A 135 -22.60 -12.78 12.99
CA ARG A 135 -23.41 -13.31 11.89
C ARG A 135 -24.71 -13.85 12.45
N ASN A 136 -25.85 -13.39 11.90
CA ASN A 136 -27.18 -13.82 12.34
C ASN A 136 -27.38 -13.72 13.87
N GLY A 137 -26.84 -12.66 14.49
CA GLY A 137 -26.91 -12.43 15.93
C GLY A 137 -25.94 -13.27 16.79
N GLN A 138 -25.17 -14.19 16.19
CA GLN A 138 -24.20 -15.02 16.89
C GLN A 138 -22.77 -14.55 16.66
N LYS A 139 -21.97 -14.61 17.73
CA LYS A 139 -20.52 -14.37 17.63
C LYS A 139 -19.82 -15.61 17.11
N VAL A 140 -19.00 -15.44 16.08
CA VAL A 140 -18.22 -16.52 15.46
C VAL A 140 -16.77 -16.08 15.35
N GLU A 141 -15.85 -16.94 15.74
CA GLU A 141 -14.42 -16.71 15.55
C GLU A 141 -13.96 -17.32 14.22
N LYS A 142 -13.21 -16.55 13.43
CA LYS A 142 -12.64 -16.98 12.14
C LYS A 142 -11.13 -16.76 12.15
N ARG A 143 -10.36 -17.81 11.85
CA ARG A 143 -8.92 -17.71 11.62
C ARG A 143 -8.68 -17.49 10.14
N VAL A 144 -8.01 -16.40 9.78
CA VAL A 144 -7.81 -15.97 8.40
C VAL A 144 -6.32 -15.80 8.14
N ALA A 145 -5.81 -16.44 7.10
CA ALA A 145 -4.45 -16.20 6.65
C ALA A 145 -4.36 -14.82 5.97
N VAL A 146 -3.40 -14.00 6.36
CA VAL A 146 -3.15 -12.70 5.72
C VAL A 146 -2.05 -12.90 4.69
N LEU A 147 -2.43 -12.90 3.42
CA LEU A 147 -1.48 -13.01 2.33
C LEU A 147 -0.83 -11.67 2.07
N GLU A 148 0.41 -11.69 1.64
CA GLU A 148 1.05 -10.50 1.11
C GLU A 148 0.44 -10.15 -0.26
N ARG A 149 0.16 -8.86 -0.48
CA ARG A 149 -0.42 -8.36 -1.72
C ARG A 149 0.51 -8.72 -2.89
N PRO A 150 0.03 -9.43 -3.93
CA PRO A 150 0.89 -9.94 -4.99
C PRO A 150 1.45 -8.82 -5.88
N ARG A 151 0.68 -7.75 -6.09
CA ARG A 151 1.05 -6.56 -6.88
C ARG A 151 1.44 -5.39 -5.99
N ASP A 152 2.47 -5.59 -5.17
CA ASP A 152 3.03 -4.56 -4.31
C ASP A 152 4.25 -3.93 -5.01
N PRO A 153 4.25 -2.62 -5.33
CA PRO A 153 5.38 -1.97 -5.98
C PRO A 153 6.72 -2.21 -5.26
N ASP A 154 6.69 -2.36 -3.93
CA ASP A 154 7.87 -2.66 -3.13
C ASP A 154 8.49 -4.04 -3.44
N ARG A 155 7.74 -4.98 -4.02
CA ARG A 155 8.29 -6.27 -4.52
C ARG A 155 9.14 -6.07 -5.76
N ILE A 156 8.77 -5.12 -6.61
CA ILE A 156 9.55 -4.77 -7.80
C ILE A 156 10.83 -4.05 -7.35
N LEU A 157 10.73 -3.17 -6.36
CA LEU A 157 11.89 -2.53 -5.74
C LEU A 157 12.90 -3.54 -5.17
N ALA A 158 12.45 -4.66 -4.61
CA ALA A 158 13.34 -5.72 -4.12
C ALA A 158 14.13 -6.46 -5.23
N LEU A 159 13.74 -6.32 -6.50
CA LEU A 159 14.49 -6.87 -7.63
C LEU A 159 15.63 -5.94 -8.08
N VAL A 160 15.65 -4.69 -7.60
CA VAL A 160 16.73 -3.73 -7.86
C VAL A 160 18.02 -4.23 -7.22
N SER A 161 19.08 -4.33 -8.01
CA SER A 161 20.40 -4.79 -7.55
C SER A 161 21.47 -3.78 -7.91
N GLY A 162 21.42 -2.61 -7.25
CA GLY A 162 22.39 -1.53 -7.41
C GLY A 162 22.22 -0.72 -8.70
N ASP A 163 23.31 -0.06 -9.12
CA ASP A 163 23.30 1.01 -10.13
C ASP A 163 22.84 0.57 -11.52
N ARG A 164 22.87 -0.74 -11.82
CA ARG A 164 22.41 -1.26 -13.11
C ARG A 164 20.93 -0.98 -13.39
N ASN A 165 20.14 -0.76 -12.34
CA ASN A 165 18.72 -0.45 -12.43
C ASN A 165 18.45 1.07 -12.46
N LEU A 166 19.44 1.90 -12.13
CA LEU A 166 19.27 3.35 -12.09
C LEU A 166 19.24 3.93 -13.51
N VAL A 167 18.25 4.77 -13.79
CA VAL A 167 18.19 5.61 -14.99
C VAL A 167 18.26 7.06 -14.54
N SER A 168 19.49 7.53 -14.31
CA SER A 168 19.75 8.78 -13.58
C SER A 168 19.09 10.01 -14.20
N LYS A 169 19.05 10.10 -15.55
CA LYS A 169 18.40 11.22 -16.25
C LYS A 169 16.89 11.31 -16.02
N LEU A 170 16.26 10.20 -15.67
CA LEU A 170 14.84 10.14 -15.33
C LEU A 170 14.59 10.09 -13.81
N GLY A 171 15.64 9.96 -13.00
CA GLY A 171 15.50 9.83 -11.55
C GLY A 171 14.76 8.57 -11.09
N ILE A 172 14.80 7.49 -11.86
CA ILE A 172 14.06 6.24 -11.55
C ILE A 172 14.98 5.04 -11.35
N LEU A 173 14.50 4.09 -10.55
CA LEU A 173 14.96 2.71 -10.54
C LEU A 173 14.03 1.91 -11.46
N ALA A 174 14.58 1.31 -12.51
CA ALA A 174 13.85 0.52 -13.48
C ALA A 174 14.25 -0.95 -13.44
N VAL A 175 13.28 -1.84 -13.67
CA VAL A 175 13.49 -3.29 -13.76
C VAL A 175 12.86 -3.79 -15.06
N ASP A 176 13.55 -4.66 -15.78
CA ASP A 176 13.07 -5.23 -17.04
C ASP A 176 11.78 -6.02 -16.84
N VAL A 177 10.81 -5.84 -17.73
CA VAL A 177 9.59 -6.65 -17.73
C VAL A 177 9.93 -8.04 -18.29
N ASP A 178 10.25 -8.97 -17.38
CA ASP A 178 10.59 -10.36 -17.67
C ASP A 178 9.58 -11.35 -17.03
N GLU A 179 9.87 -12.65 -17.08
CA GLU A 179 9.02 -13.70 -16.49
C GLU A 179 8.87 -13.60 -14.96
N LYS A 180 9.82 -12.95 -14.27
CA LYS A 180 9.78 -12.76 -12.81
C LYS A 180 8.94 -11.55 -12.44
N VAL A 181 9.01 -10.49 -13.24
CA VAL A 181 8.30 -9.22 -13.01
C VAL A 181 6.86 -9.28 -13.51
N THR A 182 6.61 -9.89 -14.67
CA THR A 182 5.27 -9.92 -15.31
C THR A 182 4.15 -10.40 -14.36
N PRO A 183 4.33 -11.45 -13.53
CA PRO A 183 3.29 -11.87 -12.57
C PRO A 183 2.99 -10.85 -11.46
N LEU A 184 3.90 -9.90 -11.21
CA LEU A 184 3.76 -8.85 -10.21
C LEU A 184 3.02 -7.62 -10.75
N LEU A 185 2.82 -7.53 -12.07
CA LEU A 185 2.19 -6.41 -12.73
C LEU A 185 0.69 -6.67 -12.97
N PRO A 186 -0.12 -5.60 -13.14
CA PRO A 186 -1.41 -5.70 -13.80
C PRO A 186 -1.27 -6.27 -15.22
N PRO A 187 -2.35 -6.80 -15.83
CA PRO A 187 -2.31 -7.23 -17.23
C PRO A 187 -1.82 -6.09 -18.14
N LEU A 188 -0.72 -6.34 -18.86
CA LEU A 188 -0.10 -5.34 -19.73
C LEU A 188 -0.62 -5.48 -21.17
N ARG A 189 -0.75 -4.36 -21.86
CA ARG A 189 -1.03 -4.33 -23.30
C ARG A 189 0.14 -4.86 -24.14
N ARG A 190 1.37 -4.70 -23.64
CA ARG A 190 2.61 -5.17 -24.27
C ARG A 190 3.50 -5.82 -23.21
N LEU A 191 3.95 -7.04 -23.45
CA LEU A 191 4.86 -7.79 -22.57
C LEU A 191 6.33 -7.42 -22.87
N SER A 192 6.63 -6.14 -22.92
CA SER A 192 7.98 -5.63 -23.13
C SER A 192 8.11 -4.22 -22.60
N GLY A 193 9.29 -3.87 -22.13
CA GLY A 193 9.56 -2.57 -21.55
C GLY A 193 10.28 -2.74 -20.22
N VAL A 194 10.24 -1.67 -19.44
CA VAL A 194 10.73 -1.66 -18.06
C VAL A 194 9.64 -1.15 -17.16
N VAL A 195 9.57 -1.69 -15.95
CA VAL A 195 8.73 -1.15 -14.89
C VAL A 195 9.55 -0.20 -14.01
N VAL A 196 8.94 0.92 -13.65
CA VAL A 196 9.45 1.84 -12.64
C VAL A 196 9.27 1.17 -11.28
N ALA A 197 10.38 0.72 -10.70
CA ALA A 197 10.42 0.11 -9.37
C ALA A 197 10.37 1.14 -8.24
N GLY A 198 10.83 2.36 -8.51
CA GLY A 198 10.81 3.47 -7.57
C GLY A 198 11.39 4.74 -8.18
N VAL A 199 11.13 5.87 -7.51
CA VAL A 199 11.58 7.21 -7.92
C VAL A 199 12.52 7.76 -6.87
N VAL A 200 13.62 8.36 -7.29
CA VAL A 200 14.57 9.02 -6.41
C VAL A 200 13.96 10.31 -5.87
N ALA A 201 14.09 10.55 -4.57
CA ALA A 201 13.36 11.61 -3.84
C ALA A 201 13.47 13.01 -4.48
N ASP A 202 14.63 13.36 -5.03
CA ASP A 202 14.89 14.66 -5.67
C ASP A 202 14.06 14.87 -6.96
N PHE A 203 13.54 13.80 -7.55
CA PHE A 203 12.73 13.83 -8.78
C PHE A 203 11.22 13.67 -8.51
N SER A 204 10.82 13.27 -7.30
CA SER A 204 9.41 13.00 -6.95
C SER A 204 8.53 14.25 -6.79
N SER A 205 9.11 15.46 -6.85
CA SER A 205 8.41 16.74 -6.69
C SER A 205 8.06 17.44 -8.01
N GLN A 206 8.36 16.82 -9.17
CA GLN A 206 8.03 17.35 -10.49
C GLN A 206 6.59 16.98 -10.89
N GLU A 207 5.89 17.89 -11.60
CA GLU A 207 4.48 17.70 -11.98
C GLU A 207 4.29 16.50 -12.93
N ASP A 208 5.24 16.24 -13.83
CA ASP A 208 5.28 15.06 -14.72
C ASP A 208 6.30 14.02 -14.21
N HIS A 209 6.00 13.38 -13.08
CA HIS A 209 6.86 12.32 -12.52
C HIS A 209 6.32 10.93 -12.82
N PHE A 210 7.23 9.96 -12.90
CA PHE A 210 6.87 8.55 -12.92
C PHE A 210 6.33 8.11 -11.56
N GLU A 211 5.43 7.14 -11.54
CA GLU A 211 5.02 6.45 -10.32
C GLU A 211 5.60 5.03 -10.27
N ALA A 212 5.80 4.51 -9.05
CA ALA A 212 6.18 3.12 -8.88
C ALA A 212 5.08 2.19 -9.40
N GLY A 213 5.41 1.36 -10.39
CA GLY A 213 4.47 0.51 -11.12
C GLY A 213 4.23 0.94 -12.57
N ASP A 214 4.63 2.14 -12.98
CA ASP A 214 4.55 2.57 -14.38
C ASP A 214 5.39 1.67 -15.28
N VAL A 215 4.89 1.39 -16.48
CA VAL A 215 5.59 0.57 -17.47
C VAL A 215 5.95 1.40 -18.70
N ILE A 216 7.25 1.58 -18.92
CA ILE A 216 7.83 2.28 -20.06
C ILE A 216 8.15 1.24 -21.13
N TYR A 217 7.33 1.20 -22.19
CA TYR A 217 7.53 0.27 -23.31
C TYR A 217 7.98 0.98 -24.61
N GLU A 218 7.96 2.31 -24.64
CA GLU A 218 8.31 3.12 -25.81
C GLU A 218 8.77 4.53 -25.37
N VAL A 219 9.79 5.08 -26.05
CA VAL A 219 10.27 6.46 -25.89
C VAL A 219 10.50 7.05 -27.28
N ASN A 220 9.88 8.18 -27.61
CA ASN A 220 9.97 8.82 -28.93
C ASN A 220 9.77 7.84 -30.11
N ASN A 221 8.71 7.02 -30.02
CA ASN A 221 8.36 5.97 -30.99
C ASN A 221 9.41 4.85 -31.13
N GLN A 222 10.40 4.78 -30.23
CA GLN A 222 11.38 3.71 -30.16
C GLN A 222 11.03 2.75 -29.03
N ARG A 223 10.89 1.46 -29.37
CA ARG A 223 10.52 0.42 -28.41
C ARG A 223 11.62 0.24 -27.38
N VAL A 224 11.24 0.25 -26.10
CA VAL A 224 12.13 -0.07 -24.99
C VAL A 224 12.09 -1.58 -24.75
N ALA A 225 13.24 -2.25 -24.88
CA ALA A 225 13.36 -3.69 -24.66
C ALA A 225 13.96 -4.03 -23.29
N SER A 226 14.70 -3.10 -22.68
CA SER A 226 15.39 -3.29 -21.39
C SER A 226 15.76 -1.95 -20.75
N THR A 227 16.20 -2.00 -19.50
CA THR A 227 16.67 -0.86 -18.71
C THR A 227 17.93 -0.26 -19.33
N ALA A 228 18.80 -1.09 -19.91
CA ALA A 228 19.95 -0.63 -20.68
C ALA A 228 19.52 0.15 -21.93
N ALA A 229 18.54 -0.37 -22.69
CA ALA A 229 18.02 0.32 -23.87
C ALA A 229 17.34 1.65 -23.50
N LEU A 230 16.55 1.68 -22.42
CA LEU A 230 15.96 2.91 -21.91
C LEU A 230 17.03 3.95 -21.57
N ARG A 231 18.06 3.54 -20.82
CA ARG A 231 19.18 4.43 -20.46
C ARG A 231 19.83 5.01 -21.71
N GLU A 232 20.13 4.17 -22.69
CA GLU A 232 20.74 4.61 -23.95
C GLU A 232 19.85 5.59 -24.73
N PHE A 233 18.54 5.38 -24.78
CA PHE A 233 17.61 6.30 -25.43
C PHE A 233 17.62 7.66 -24.73
N VAL A 234 17.48 7.68 -23.41
CA VAL A 234 17.44 8.93 -22.65
C VAL A 234 18.80 9.63 -22.66
N ASP A 235 19.90 8.89 -22.71
CA ASP A 235 21.24 9.45 -22.84
C ASP A 235 21.39 10.23 -24.15
N ARG A 236 20.86 9.70 -25.25
CA ARG A 236 20.84 10.36 -26.58
C ARG A 236 19.94 11.59 -26.65
N LEU A 237 18.92 11.71 -25.80
CA LEU A 237 18.05 12.89 -25.75
C LEU A 237 18.73 14.12 -25.14
N GLY A 238 19.88 13.95 -24.48
CA GLY A 238 20.57 15.01 -23.73
C GLY A 238 21.44 15.98 -24.54
N HIS A 239 20.98 16.45 -25.70
CA HIS A 239 21.53 17.61 -26.41
C HIS A 239 20.40 18.48 -27.01
N GLY A 240 19.35 18.75 -26.24
CA GLY A 240 18.27 19.68 -26.59
C GLY A 240 17.89 20.55 -25.41
#